data_AF-A0A7S3MUF3-F1
#
_entry.id   AF-A0A7S3MUF3-F1
#
_cell.length_a   1.000
_cell.length_b   1.000
_cell.length_c   1.000
_cell.angle_alpha   90.00
_cell.angle_beta   90.00
_cell.angle_gamma   90.00
#
_symmetry.space_group_name_H-M   'P 1'
#
loop_
_entity.id
_entity.type
_entity.pdbx_description
1 polymer ?
#
loop_
_entity_poly.entity_id
_entity_poly.type
_entity_poly.pdbx_seq_one_letter_code
_entity_poly.pdbx_strand_id
1 'polypeptide(L)'
;MGLMEFYEMYQPDLGMLPPLNFLLSILVFAFFEIRFRRLRKMKIAPAKNHLPVILEEEFEKRVEKGEQLVVLDDLILDVKEYASVHPGGEFLLSRNIGRDISKFYYGGYALDGNSDNPKNGKGRKVHGTIPDLIVHDLAIAIFKQPSDITLDARIEQKEAVEVIKGVKTFRFKSEDSKGMAVKNLKDYYPDVGYIGRHFLVTNPEIRSEGLPISRHYTISNVMQPNQMQSVLAAVKQGVETGSCSPLSDELLDSTDQPHIHMTLKNYSSASNGLSGMIFSATAQTQFQ
;
A
#
# COMPACT_ATOMS: atom_id res chain seq x y z
N MET A 1 -35.72 -15.57 38.77
CA MET A 1 -36.84 -15.69 37.82
C MET A 1 -36.27 -16.07 36.47
N GLY A 2 -36.49 -17.30 36.02
CA GLY A 2 -36.04 -17.78 34.71
C GLY A 2 -36.87 -17.18 33.57
N LEU A 3 -36.35 -17.23 32.35
CA LEU A 3 -37.05 -16.70 31.16
C LEU A 3 -38.43 -17.36 31.00
N MET A 4 -38.53 -18.67 31.28
CA MET A 4 -39.79 -19.43 31.22
C MET A 4 -40.78 -18.97 32.30
N GLU A 5 -40.33 -18.76 33.54
CA GLU A 5 -41.17 -18.24 34.63
C GLU A 5 -41.70 -16.83 34.32
N PHE A 6 -40.90 -16.00 33.65
CA PHE A 6 -41.32 -14.67 33.19
C PHE A 6 -42.38 -14.76 32.08
N TYR A 7 -42.22 -15.66 31.12
CA TYR A 7 -43.20 -15.83 30.03
C TYR A 7 -44.52 -16.43 30.52
N GLU A 8 -44.47 -17.45 31.37
CA GLU A 8 -45.66 -18.08 31.97
C GLU A 8 -46.47 -17.08 32.80
N MET A 9 -45.81 -16.11 33.44
CA MET A 9 -46.48 -15.08 34.25
C MET A 9 -47.26 -14.06 33.41
N TYR A 10 -46.78 -13.71 32.21
CA TYR A 10 -47.37 -12.63 31.40
C TYR A 10 -48.29 -13.11 30.28
N GLN A 11 -48.09 -14.31 29.74
CA GLN A 11 -48.89 -14.86 28.63
C GLN A 11 -49.02 -16.40 28.71
N PRO A 12 -49.80 -16.93 29.66
CA PRO A 12 -49.93 -18.39 29.86
C PRO A 12 -50.56 -19.12 28.65
N ASP A 13 -51.40 -18.44 27.88
CA ASP A 13 -52.13 -19.04 26.75
C ASP A 13 -51.26 -19.27 25.50
N LEU A 14 -50.04 -18.69 25.46
CA LEU A 14 -49.15 -18.81 24.30
C LEU A 14 -48.37 -20.14 24.25
N GLY A 15 -48.37 -20.93 25.33
CA GLY A 15 -47.71 -22.24 25.37
C GLY A 15 -46.24 -22.20 24.91
N MET A 16 -45.87 -23.10 23.98
CA MET A 16 -44.49 -23.25 23.47
C MET A 16 -44.10 -22.26 22.35
N LEU A 17 -44.97 -21.33 21.95
CA LEU A 17 -44.67 -20.37 20.88
C LEU A 17 -43.50 -19.44 21.20
N PRO A 18 -43.39 -18.83 22.40
CA PRO A 18 -42.26 -17.94 22.72
C PRO A 18 -40.87 -18.60 22.67
N PRO A 19 -40.63 -19.79 23.27
CA PRO A 19 -39.32 -20.44 23.17
C PRO A 19 -39.00 -20.88 21.74
N LEU A 20 -39.99 -21.29 20.94
CA LEU A 20 -39.79 -21.63 19.54
C LEU A 20 -39.41 -20.40 18.70
N ASN A 21 -40.08 -19.27 18.89
CA ASN A 21 -39.75 -18.01 18.22
C ASN A 21 -38.36 -17.50 18.61
N PHE A 22 -37.97 -17.65 19.87
CA PHE A 22 -36.62 -17.31 20.34
C PHE A 22 -35.56 -18.20 19.69
N LEU A 23 -35.78 -19.51 19.65
CA LEU A 23 -34.89 -20.46 18.96
C LEU A 23 -34.77 -20.12 17.47
N LEU A 24 -35.90 -19.84 16.80
CA LEU A 24 -35.93 -19.45 15.39
C LEU A 24 -35.13 -18.16 15.16
N SER A 25 -35.29 -17.17 16.03
CA SER A 25 -34.54 -15.91 15.96
C SER A 25 -33.03 -16.16 16.08
N ILE A 26 -32.59 -17.00 17.03
CA ILE A 26 -31.18 -17.39 17.16
C ILE A 26 -30.67 -18.07 15.89
N LEU A 27 -31.43 -18.99 15.31
CA LEU A 27 -31.05 -19.68 14.07
C LEU A 27 -30.91 -18.70 12.89
N VAL A 28 -31.82 -17.73 12.78
CA VAL A 28 -31.76 -16.67 11.77
C VAL A 28 -30.51 -15.81 11.96
N PHE A 29 -30.21 -15.36 13.18
CA PHE A 29 -28.99 -14.61 13.48
C PHE A 29 -27.72 -15.43 13.22
N ALA A 30 -27.69 -16.69 13.62
CA ALA A 30 -26.57 -17.60 13.36
C ALA A 30 -26.36 -17.79 11.86
N PHE A 31 -27.43 -17.95 11.07
CA PHE A 31 -27.36 -18.03 9.61
C PHE A 31 -26.78 -16.75 9.01
N PHE A 32 -27.26 -15.57 9.43
CA PHE A 32 -26.72 -14.29 8.96
C PHE A 32 -25.26 -14.10 9.34
N GLU A 33 -24.85 -14.45 10.56
CA GLU A 33 -23.46 -14.37 11.00
C GLU A 33 -22.56 -15.35 10.24
N ILE A 34 -23.01 -16.59 10.00
CA ILE A 34 -22.27 -17.57 9.19
C ILE A 34 -22.13 -17.07 7.76
N ARG A 35 -23.21 -16.55 7.16
CA ARG A 35 -23.20 -15.96 5.82
C ARG A 35 -22.27 -14.75 5.76
N PHE A 36 -22.34 -13.86 6.73
CA PHE A 36 -21.48 -12.68 6.84
C PHE A 36 -20.00 -13.07 6.96
N ARG A 37 -19.68 -14.04 7.83
CA ARG A 37 -18.31 -14.58 7.94
C ARG A 37 -17.83 -15.24 6.65
N ARG A 38 -18.70 -15.96 5.94
CA ARG A 38 -18.38 -16.54 4.64
C ARG A 38 -18.12 -15.44 3.62
N LEU A 39 -18.97 -14.42 3.52
CA LEU A 39 -18.77 -13.26 2.63
C LEU A 39 -17.45 -12.54 2.92
N ARG A 40 -17.10 -12.30 4.20
CA ARG A 40 -15.81 -11.71 4.58
C ARG A 40 -14.60 -12.58 4.24
N LYS A 41 -14.78 -13.90 4.17
CA LYS A 41 -13.74 -14.85 3.79
C LYS A 41 -13.64 -15.04 2.28
N MET A 42 -14.69 -14.72 1.52
CA MET A 42 -14.64 -14.74 0.07
C MET A 42 -13.75 -13.59 -0.38
N LYS A 43 -12.52 -13.95 -0.79
CA LYS A 43 -11.60 -13.02 -1.42
C LYS A 43 -12.11 -12.79 -2.83
N ILE A 44 -12.65 -11.62 -3.07
CA ILE A 44 -13.15 -11.26 -4.39
C ILE A 44 -11.95 -10.70 -5.14
N ALA A 45 -11.34 -11.57 -5.94
CA ALA A 45 -10.40 -11.09 -6.94
C ALA A 45 -11.21 -10.19 -7.89
N PRO A 46 -10.72 -8.98 -8.20
CA PRO A 46 -11.42 -8.11 -9.13
C PRO A 46 -11.60 -8.86 -10.45
N ALA A 47 -12.81 -8.83 -11.01
CA ALA A 47 -13.09 -9.36 -12.33
C ALA A 47 -12.48 -8.42 -13.39
N LYS A 48 -11.15 -8.34 -13.43
CA LYS A 48 -10.36 -7.48 -14.33
C LYS A 48 -10.64 -7.76 -15.81
N ASN A 49 -11.17 -8.93 -16.13
CA ASN A 49 -11.22 -9.44 -17.51
C ASN A 49 -12.20 -8.70 -18.44
N HIS A 50 -13.04 -7.78 -17.93
CA HIS A 50 -14.05 -7.08 -18.73
C HIS A 50 -13.92 -5.55 -18.74
N LEU A 51 -12.98 -4.98 -17.98
CA LEU A 51 -12.83 -3.53 -17.92
C LEU A 51 -12.00 -3.03 -19.11
N PRO A 52 -12.36 -1.89 -19.73
CA PRO A 52 -11.56 -1.27 -20.78
C PRO A 52 -10.21 -0.81 -20.21
N VAL A 53 -9.16 -0.84 -21.04
CA VAL A 53 -7.85 -0.32 -20.68
C VAL A 53 -7.78 1.15 -21.09
N ILE A 54 -7.39 2.01 -20.16
CA ILE A 54 -7.22 3.45 -20.35
C ILE A 54 -5.75 3.81 -20.07
N LEU A 55 -5.17 4.63 -20.96
CA LEU A 55 -3.82 5.15 -20.81
C LEU A 55 -3.81 6.44 -19.99
N GLU A 56 -2.63 6.78 -19.47
CA GLU A 56 -2.40 7.99 -18.66
C GLU A 56 -2.95 9.27 -19.31
N GLU A 57 -2.65 9.53 -20.59
CA GLU A 57 -3.14 10.72 -21.29
C GLU A 57 -4.68 10.80 -21.36
N GLU A 58 -5.36 9.67 -21.48
CA GLU A 58 -6.81 9.64 -21.54
C GLU A 58 -7.41 9.83 -20.14
N PHE A 59 -6.80 9.23 -19.11
CA PHE A 59 -7.17 9.46 -17.72
C PHE A 59 -7.06 10.94 -17.35
N GLU A 60 -5.93 11.58 -17.66
CA GLU A 60 -5.73 13.01 -17.42
C GLU A 60 -6.78 13.87 -18.14
N LYS A 61 -7.04 13.60 -19.43
CA LYS A 61 -8.09 14.30 -20.19
C LYS A 61 -9.49 14.15 -19.57
N ARG A 62 -9.82 13.00 -18.98
CA ARG A 62 -11.12 12.79 -18.31
C ARG A 62 -11.21 13.57 -17.00
N VAL A 63 -10.13 13.58 -16.22
CA VAL A 63 -10.03 14.39 -15.00
C VAL A 63 -10.14 15.88 -15.31
N GLU A 64 -9.45 16.36 -16.36
CA GLU A 64 -9.53 17.75 -16.83
C GLU A 64 -10.94 18.16 -17.28
N LYS A 65 -11.71 17.21 -17.83
CA LYS A 65 -13.14 17.41 -18.16
C LYS A 65 -14.05 17.46 -16.93
N GLY A 66 -13.50 17.29 -15.73
CA GLY A 66 -14.23 17.37 -14.46
C GLY A 66 -14.77 16.03 -13.97
N GLU A 67 -14.36 14.90 -14.55
CA GLU A 67 -14.68 13.59 -13.99
C GLU A 67 -13.94 13.39 -12.67
N GLN A 68 -14.63 12.81 -11.68
CA GLN A 68 -14.06 12.56 -10.35
C GLN A 68 -13.44 11.17 -10.29
N LEU A 69 -12.29 11.03 -10.94
CA LEU A 69 -11.58 9.77 -11.07
C LEU A 69 -10.38 9.69 -10.12
N VAL A 70 -10.10 8.50 -9.60
CA VAL A 70 -8.88 8.18 -8.85
C VAL A 70 -8.29 6.86 -9.34
N VAL A 71 -6.99 6.65 -9.12
CA VAL A 71 -6.32 5.37 -9.43
C VAL A 71 -6.12 4.59 -8.13
N LEU A 72 -6.50 3.31 -8.12
CA LEU A 72 -6.20 2.36 -7.05
C LEU A 72 -5.57 1.10 -7.66
N ASP A 73 -4.29 0.89 -7.38
CA ASP A 73 -3.39 -0.01 -8.10
C ASP A 73 -3.45 0.24 -9.61
N ASP A 74 -4.02 -0.69 -10.35
CA ASP A 74 -4.23 -0.65 -11.79
C ASP A 74 -5.69 -0.38 -12.16
N LEU A 75 -6.53 0.05 -11.23
CA LEU A 75 -7.94 0.35 -11.47
C LEU A 75 -8.18 1.86 -11.47
N ILE A 76 -8.98 2.31 -12.43
CA ILE A 76 -9.57 3.65 -12.40
C ILE A 76 -10.94 3.56 -11.76
N LEU A 77 -11.13 4.30 -10.68
CA LEU A 77 -12.39 4.35 -9.94
C LEU A 77 -13.11 5.66 -10.22
N ASP A 78 -14.40 5.59 -10.55
CA ASP A 78 -15.28 6.76 -10.53
C ASP A 78 -15.84 6.93 -9.12
N VAL A 79 -15.40 7.98 -8.43
CA VAL A 79 -15.79 8.24 -7.03
C VAL A 79 -16.85 9.31 -6.91
N LYS A 80 -17.44 9.79 -8.01
CA LYS A 80 -18.34 10.95 -8.01
C LYS A 80 -19.50 10.82 -7.04
N GLU A 81 -20.23 9.72 -7.11
CA GLU A 81 -21.39 9.48 -6.26
C GLU A 81 -20.98 8.98 -4.87
N TYR A 82 -19.87 8.25 -4.80
CA TYR A 82 -19.40 7.63 -3.57
C TYR A 82 -18.73 8.61 -2.60
N ALA A 83 -18.14 9.70 -3.10
CA ALA A 83 -17.37 10.63 -2.26
C ALA A 83 -18.18 11.17 -1.07
N SER A 84 -19.45 11.50 -1.28
CA SER A 84 -20.35 12.04 -0.24
C SER A 84 -20.73 11.04 0.86
N VAL A 85 -20.69 9.73 0.55
CA VAL A 85 -21.05 8.64 1.47
C VAL A 85 -19.84 7.88 2.01
N HIS A 86 -18.62 8.30 1.62
CA HIS A 86 -17.39 7.67 2.04
C HIS A 86 -17.23 7.76 3.58
N PRO A 87 -17.05 6.63 4.30
CA PRO A 87 -16.95 6.65 5.76
C PRO A 87 -15.78 7.46 6.33
N GLY A 88 -14.71 7.67 5.55
CA GLY A 88 -13.58 8.54 5.90
C GLY A 88 -13.84 10.03 5.63
N GLY A 89 -15.01 10.37 5.09
CA GLY A 89 -15.40 11.72 4.68
C GLY A 89 -15.03 12.03 3.21
N GLU A 90 -15.83 12.91 2.62
CA GLU A 90 -15.71 13.38 1.24
C GLU A 90 -14.38 14.13 0.98
N PHE A 91 -13.89 14.84 1.99
CA PHE A 91 -12.66 15.61 1.92
C PHE A 91 -11.45 14.75 1.48
N LEU A 92 -11.37 13.50 1.94
CA LEU A 92 -10.24 12.62 1.62
C LEU A 92 -10.22 12.20 0.15
N LEU A 93 -11.38 11.92 -0.45
CA LEU A 93 -11.46 11.51 -1.85
C LEU A 93 -11.34 12.72 -2.78
N SER A 94 -12.06 13.81 -2.48
CA SER A 94 -12.04 15.04 -3.28
C SER A 94 -10.64 15.66 -3.42
N ARG A 95 -9.79 15.54 -2.40
CA ARG A 95 -8.39 16.02 -2.45
C ARG A 95 -7.45 15.15 -3.28
N ASN A 96 -7.89 13.96 -3.67
CA ASN A 96 -7.10 13.00 -4.43
C ASN A 96 -7.67 12.70 -5.83
N ILE A 97 -8.64 13.48 -6.30
CA ILE A 97 -9.08 13.40 -7.70
C ILE A 97 -7.89 13.59 -8.64
N GLY A 98 -7.80 12.73 -9.65
CA GLY A 98 -6.69 12.66 -10.60
C GLY A 98 -5.41 12.03 -10.05
N ARG A 99 -5.45 11.35 -8.89
CA ARG A 99 -4.26 10.79 -8.26
C ARG A 99 -4.41 9.30 -7.94
N ASP A 100 -3.25 8.66 -7.80
CA ASP A 100 -3.14 7.34 -7.20
C ASP A 100 -3.37 7.41 -5.68
N ILE A 101 -4.38 6.67 -5.20
CA ILE A 101 -4.79 6.60 -3.80
C ILE A 101 -4.36 5.32 -3.08
N SER A 102 -3.63 4.42 -3.75
CA SER A 102 -3.25 3.10 -3.23
C SER A 102 -2.51 3.19 -1.90
N LYS A 103 -1.60 4.16 -1.77
CA LYS A 103 -0.87 4.38 -0.51
C LYS A 103 -1.79 4.71 0.68
N PHE A 104 -2.92 5.39 0.45
CA PHE A 104 -3.90 5.69 1.49
C PHE A 104 -4.80 4.48 1.75
N TYR A 105 -5.18 3.76 0.69
CA TYR A 105 -6.01 2.57 0.77
C TYR A 105 -5.36 1.47 1.63
N TYR A 106 -4.06 1.22 1.39
CA TYR A 106 -3.30 0.21 2.12
C TYR A 106 -2.73 0.68 3.47
N GLY A 107 -3.20 1.82 3.98
CA GLY A 107 -2.80 2.34 5.29
C GLY A 107 -1.32 2.78 5.35
N GLY A 108 -0.70 3.07 4.20
CA GLY A 108 0.65 3.61 4.12
C GLY A 108 0.75 5.06 4.58
N TYR A 109 -0.36 5.81 4.55
CA TYR A 109 -0.43 7.21 4.94
C TYR A 109 -1.84 7.63 5.39
N ALA A 110 -1.95 8.54 6.36
CA ALA A 110 -3.22 9.12 6.83
C ALA A 110 -3.17 10.66 6.74
N LEU A 111 -4.17 11.29 6.11
CA LEU A 111 -4.25 12.75 5.93
C LEU A 111 -4.88 13.47 7.14
N ASP A 112 -5.61 12.76 8.00
CA ASP A 112 -6.48 13.31 9.04
C ASP A 112 -5.81 13.46 10.42
N GLY A 113 -4.47 13.61 10.45
CA GLY A 113 -3.74 13.78 11.72
C GLY A 113 -3.90 12.60 12.68
N ASN A 114 -4.32 11.43 12.17
CA ASN A 114 -4.30 10.17 12.90
C ASN A 114 -2.84 9.91 13.26
N SER A 115 -2.50 10.20 14.52
CA SER A 115 -1.13 10.41 14.94
C SER A 115 -0.23 9.26 14.49
N ASP A 116 0.77 9.55 13.66
CA ASP A 116 1.89 8.67 13.35
C ASP A 116 2.72 8.30 14.60
N ASN A 117 2.26 8.67 15.79
CA ASN A 117 2.80 8.20 17.05
C ASN A 117 2.49 6.70 17.18
N PRO A 118 3.48 5.80 17.00
CA PRO A 118 3.27 4.36 17.08
C PRO A 118 2.83 3.92 18.47
N LYS A 119 2.94 4.79 19.49
CA LYS A 119 2.49 4.56 20.87
C LYS A 119 0.99 4.77 21.08
N ASN A 120 0.31 5.49 20.17
CA ASN A 120 -1.10 5.84 20.38
C ASN A 120 -2.09 4.71 20.03
N GLY A 121 -1.62 3.53 19.62
CA GLY A 121 -2.42 2.30 19.51
C GLY A 121 -3.55 2.32 18.46
N LYS A 122 -3.95 3.49 17.97
CA LYS A 122 -4.79 3.68 16.79
C LYS A 122 -3.93 3.40 15.57
N GLY A 123 -3.61 2.13 15.37
CA GLY A 123 -2.76 1.67 14.28
C GLY A 123 -3.29 2.09 12.91
N ARG A 124 -2.41 2.03 11.92
CA ARG A 124 -2.74 2.20 10.50
C ARG A 124 -3.97 1.34 10.16
N LYS A 125 -5.06 1.99 9.78
CA LYS A 125 -6.28 1.28 9.35
C LYS A 125 -6.13 0.95 7.87
N VAL A 126 -5.76 -0.30 7.61
CA VAL A 126 -5.88 -0.88 6.26
C VAL A 126 -7.36 -1.12 6.00
N HIS A 127 -7.82 -0.82 4.79
CA HIS A 127 -9.18 -1.16 4.38
C HIS A 127 -9.42 -2.66 4.51
N GLY A 128 -10.61 -3.04 4.98
CA GLY A 128 -11.03 -4.45 5.06
C GLY A 128 -11.70 -4.93 3.78
N THR A 129 -12.26 -6.13 3.81
CA THR A 129 -12.92 -6.77 2.64
C THR A 129 -14.14 -6.03 2.09
N ILE A 130 -14.88 -5.28 2.93
CA ILE A 130 -16.07 -4.54 2.47
C ILE A 130 -15.68 -3.40 1.53
N PRO A 131 -14.70 -2.54 1.86
CA PRO A 131 -14.11 -1.62 0.90
C PRO A 131 -13.70 -2.25 -0.44
N ASP A 132 -13.15 -3.48 -0.45
CA ASP A 132 -12.75 -4.13 -1.70
C ASP A 132 -13.95 -4.39 -2.63
N LEU A 133 -15.12 -4.72 -2.06
CA LEU A 133 -16.38 -4.83 -2.81
C LEU A 133 -16.80 -3.49 -3.41
N ILE A 134 -16.68 -2.41 -2.63
CA ILE A 134 -17.03 -1.08 -3.09
C ILE A 134 -16.09 -0.65 -4.21
N VAL A 135 -14.78 -0.89 -4.06
CA VAL A 135 -13.78 -0.63 -5.11
C VAL A 135 -14.15 -1.34 -6.40
N HIS A 136 -14.60 -2.60 -6.30
CA HIS A 136 -15.06 -3.35 -7.47
C HIS A 136 -16.24 -2.67 -8.18
N ASP A 137 -17.22 -2.18 -7.41
CA ASP A 137 -18.38 -1.49 -7.98
C ASP A 137 -18.05 -0.10 -8.55
N LEU A 138 -17.01 0.56 -8.03
CA LEU A 138 -16.53 1.86 -8.53
C LEU A 138 -15.56 1.74 -9.72
N ALA A 139 -14.99 0.56 -9.96
CA ALA A 139 -13.98 0.36 -11.01
C ALA A 139 -14.60 0.42 -12.41
N ILE A 140 -14.14 1.37 -13.22
CA ILE A 140 -14.65 1.61 -14.58
C ILE A 140 -13.66 1.24 -15.69
N ALA A 141 -12.37 1.11 -15.37
CA ALA A 141 -11.31 0.81 -16.32
C ALA A 141 -10.06 0.28 -15.62
N ILE A 142 -9.16 -0.33 -16.40
CA ILE A 142 -7.79 -0.65 -16.01
C ILE A 142 -6.89 0.51 -16.43
N PHE A 143 -6.17 1.09 -15.47
CA PHE A 143 -5.13 2.08 -15.70
C PHE A 143 -3.86 1.39 -16.18
N LYS A 144 -3.27 1.88 -17.28
CA LYS A 144 -1.99 1.37 -17.78
C LYS A 144 -1.05 2.50 -18.12
N GLN A 145 0.12 2.53 -17.49
CA GLN A 145 1.15 3.49 -17.88
C GLN A 145 1.98 2.94 -19.06
N PRO A 146 2.38 3.79 -20.02
CA PRO A 146 3.22 3.37 -21.14
C PRO A 146 4.57 2.77 -20.71
N SER A 147 5.01 3.06 -19.48
CA SER A 147 6.32 2.72 -18.93
C SER A 147 6.27 1.71 -17.78
N ASP A 148 5.20 0.90 -17.65
CA ASP A 148 5.11 -0.13 -16.61
C ASP A 148 6.15 -1.23 -16.84
N ILE A 149 7.39 -0.96 -16.42
CA ILE A 149 8.44 -1.96 -16.30
C ILE A 149 8.07 -2.81 -15.09
N THR A 150 7.42 -3.93 -15.37
CA THR A 150 7.31 -5.02 -14.40
C THR A 150 8.59 -5.83 -14.50
N LEU A 151 9.24 -6.05 -13.36
CA LEU A 151 10.44 -6.86 -13.27
C LEU A 151 10.37 -7.75 -12.04
N ASP A 152 10.78 -8.99 -12.18
CA ASP A 152 10.98 -9.88 -11.04
C ASP A 152 12.31 -9.52 -10.39
N ALA A 153 12.30 -9.34 -9.07
CA ALA A 153 13.43 -8.77 -8.35
C ALA A 153 13.65 -9.38 -6.98
N ARG A 154 14.92 -9.62 -6.70
CA ARG A 154 15.38 -10.14 -5.42
C ARG A 154 16.00 -9.07 -4.55
N ILE A 155 15.69 -9.13 -3.25
CA ILE A 155 16.38 -8.34 -2.23
C ILE A 155 17.79 -8.90 -1.98
N GLU A 156 18.82 -8.10 -2.22
CA GLU A 156 20.21 -8.39 -1.86
C GLU A 156 20.49 -7.95 -0.41
N GLN A 157 20.00 -8.74 0.56
CA GLN A 157 20.10 -8.42 1.99
C GLN A 157 21.53 -8.21 2.50
N LYS A 158 22.54 -8.84 1.89
CA LYS A 158 23.95 -8.68 2.28
C LYS A 158 24.46 -7.25 2.09
N GLU A 159 23.82 -6.49 1.20
CA GLU A 159 24.14 -5.10 0.92
C GLU A 159 23.20 -4.14 1.68
N ALA A 160 22.39 -4.65 2.61
CA ALA A 160 21.54 -3.81 3.43
C ALA A 160 22.39 -3.04 4.47
N VAL A 161 22.47 -1.72 4.31
CA VAL A 161 23.25 -0.83 5.18
C VAL A 161 22.31 0.03 6.02
N GLU A 162 22.54 0.06 7.33
CA GLU A 162 21.87 1.02 8.20
C GLU A 162 22.50 2.40 8.01
N VAL A 163 21.76 3.33 7.40
CA VAL A 163 22.25 4.68 7.07
C VAL A 163 22.16 5.59 8.30
N ILE A 164 21.06 5.47 9.03
CA ILE A 164 20.84 6.10 10.34
C ILE A 164 20.02 5.14 11.19
N LYS A 165 20.03 5.31 12.52
CA LYS A 165 19.32 4.43 13.45
C LYS A 165 17.85 4.23 13.03
N GLY A 166 17.47 2.98 12.78
CA GLY A 166 16.11 2.62 12.37
C GLY A 166 15.81 2.87 10.89
N VAL A 167 16.81 3.17 10.06
CA VAL A 167 16.66 3.33 8.61
C VAL A 167 17.74 2.52 7.88
N LYS A 168 17.29 1.54 7.08
CA LYS A 168 18.16 0.70 6.26
C LYS A 168 17.91 0.97 4.79
N THR A 169 18.98 1.04 4.01
CA THR A 169 18.94 1.00 2.56
C THR A 169 19.37 -0.38 2.11
N PHE A 170 18.68 -0.96 1.14
CA PHE A 170 18.95 -2.27 0.57
C PHE A 170 18.70 -2.23 -0.93
N ARG A 171 19.12 -3.28 -1.65
CA ARG A 171 19.08 -3.32 -3.10
C ARG A 171 18.08 -4.35 -3.59
N PHE A 172 17.23 -3.97 -4.53
CA PHE A 172 16.52 -4.92 -5.38
C PHE A 172 17.35 -5.14 -6.65
N LYS A 173 17.59 -6.39 -6.99
CA LYS A 173 18.28 -6.79 -8.22
C LYS A 173 17.33 -7.56 -9.11
N SER A 174 17.24 -7.14 -10.36
CA SER A 174 16.40 -7.81 -11.35
C SER A 174 16.91 -9.23 -11.60
N GLU A 175 16.03 -10.22 -11.50
CA GLU A 175 16.33 -11.60 -11.85
C GLU A 175 16.26 -11.82 -13.38
N ASP A 176 15.31 -11.15 -14.04
CA ASP A 176 15.07 -11.24 -15.48
C ASP A 176 16.27 -10.76 -16.31
N SER A 177 16.96 -9.74 -15.82
CA SER A 177 18.02 -9.07 -16.55
C SER A 177 19.28 -9.93 -16.71
N LYS A 178 19.44 -11.03 -15.96
CA LYS A 178 20.71 -11.78 -15.86
C LYS A 178 21.91 -10.86 -15.56
N GLY A 179 21.68 -9.78 -14.82
CA GLY A 179 22.69 -8.76 -14.50
C GLY A 179 22.88 -7.68 -15.56
N MET A 180 22.08 -7.65 -16.63
CA MET A 180 22.08 -6.57 -17.60
C MET A 180 21.35 -5.33 -17.06
N ALA A 181 21.70 -4.16 -17.58
CA ALA A 181 21.00 -2.93 -17.27
C ALA A 181 19.51 -3.04 -17.61
N VAL A 182 18.64 -2.67 -16.66
CA VAL A 182 17.20 -2.58 -16.90
C VAL A 182 16.88 -1.12 -17.17
N LYS A 183 16.15 -0.88 -18.26
CA LYS A 183 15.73 0.48 -18.64
C LYS A 183 15.10 1.20 -17.45
N ASN A 184 15.48 2.45 -17.21
CA ASN A 184 14.94 3.30 -16.14
C ASN A 184 15.19 2.83 -14.70
N LEU A 185 15.94 1.75 -14.47
CA LEU A 185 16.48 1.46 -13.14
C LEU A 185 17.82 2.17 -13.02
N LYS A 186 17.91 3.17 -12.15
CA LYS A 186 19.09 4.04 -12.03
C LYS A 186 19.49 4.21 -10.57
N ASP A 187 20.76 4.52 -10.34
CA ASP A 187 21.25 4.91 -9.02
C ASP A 187 20.98 6.39 -8.71
N TYR A 188 20.91 7.22 -9.74
CA TYR A 188 20.55 8.62 -9.62
C TYR A 188 19.47 9.01 -10.63
N TYR A 189 18.41 9.65 -10.12
CA TYR A 189 17.33 10.20 -10.92
C TYR A 189 17.43 11.73 -10.94
N PRO A 190 17.99 12.35 -12.01
CA PRO A 190 18.27 13.78 -12.06
C PRO A 190 17.01 14.65 -12.08
N ASP A 191 15.89 14.09 -12.54
CA ASP A 191 14.66 14.84 -12.76
C ASP A 191 13.83 14.95 -11.48
N VAL A 192 13.42 16.18 -11.16
CA VAL A 192 12.49 16.49 -10.07
C VAL A 192 11.13 15.80 -10.25
N GLY A 193 10.78 15.41 -11.48
CA GLY A 193 9.62 14.58 -11.79
C GLY A 193 9.66 13.19 -11.15
N TYR A 194 10.82 12.73 -10.64
CA TYR A 194 10.93 11.50 -9.84
C TYR A 194 10.65 11.71 -8.35
N ILE A 195 10.59 12.96 -7.88
CA ILE A 195 10.22 13.25 -6.48
C ILE A 195 8.78 12.80 -6.25
N GLY A 196 8.60 11.89 -5.29
CA GLY A 196 7.29 11.32 -4.97
C GLY A 196 6.86 10.15 -5.87
N ARG A 197 7.62 9.85 -6.94
CA ARG A 197 7.46 8.58 -7.65
C ARG A 197 7.84 7.43 -6.75
N HIS A 198 7.12 6.34 -6.92
CA HIS A 198 7.27 5.18 -6.08
C HIS A 198 7.12 3.91 -6.90
N PHE A 199 7.76 2.86 -6.43
CA PHE A 199 7.60 1.50 -6.93
C PHE A 199 6.56 0.80 -6.07
N LEU A 200 5.62 0.15 -6.72
CA LEU A 200 4.74 -0.80 -6.07
C LEU A 200 5.45 -2.16 -6.05
N VAL A 201 5.87 -2.60 -4.88
CA VAL A 201 6.52 -3.90 -4.69
C VAL A 201 5.49 -4.87 -4.11
N THR A 202 5.29 -5.98 -4.79
CA THR A 202 4.39 -7.06 -4.39
C THR A 202 5.16 -8.37 -4.29
N ASN A 203 4.89 -9.17 -3.26
CA ASN A 203 5.36 -10.56 -3.24
C ASN A 203 4.33 -11.43 -4.01
N PRO A 204 4.74 -12.08 -5.12
CA PRO A 204 3.85 -12.88 -5.97
C PRO A 204 3.43 -14.19 -5.30
N GLU A 205 4.21 -14.75 -4.38
CA GLU A 205 3.85 -15.97 -3.65
C GLU A 205 2.65 -15.70 -2.72
N ILE A 206 2.66 -14.56 -2.03
CA ILE A 206 1.53 -14.12 -1.18
C ILE A 206 0.26 -13.86 -2.01
N ARG A 207 0.41 -13.51 -3.29
CA ARG A 207 -0.71 -13.29 -4.22
C ARG A 207 -1.51 -14.57 -4.48
N SER A 208 -0.89 -15.74 -4.37
CA SER A 208 -1.58 -17.04 -4.56
C SER A 208 -2.47 -17.40 -3.36
N GLU A 209 -2.15 -16.90 -2.17
CA GLU A 209 -2.89 -17.14 -0.94
C GLU A 209 -3.93 -16.06 -0.63
N GLY A 210 -3.97 -14.92 -1.33
CA GLY A 210 -4.95 -13.85 -1.13
C GLY A 210 -4.63 -12.52 -1.80
N LEU A 211 -5.16 -11.41 -1.25
CA LEU A 211 -4.82 -10.06 -1.72
C LEU A 211 -3.31 -9.84 -1.52
N PRO A 212 -2.54 -9.55 -2.58
CA PRO A 212 -1.12 -9.32 -2.48
C PRO A 212 -0.87 -8.14 -1.52
N ILE A 213 0.04 -8.31 -0.58
CA ILE A 213 0.50 -7.18 0.23
C ILE A 213 1.42 -6.35 -0.65
N SER A 214 0.87 -5.30 -1.25
CA SER A 214 1.62 -4.31 -2.00
C SER A 214 2.24 -3.28 -1.07
N ARG A 215 3.47 -2.84 -1.38
CA ARG A 215 4.16 -1.78 -0.64
C ARG A 215 4.68 -0.74 -1.59
N HIS A 216 4.47 0.53 -1.25
CA HIS A 216 5.02 1.65 -1.99
C HIS A 216 6.43 1.95 -1.46
N TYR A 217 7.40 2.00 -2.36
CA TYR A 217 8.77 2.43 -2.09
C TYR A 217 9.09 3.66 -2.90
N THR A 218 9.38 4.78 -2.24
CA THR A 218 9.70 6.04 -2.91
C THR A 218 11.17 6.07 -3.31
N ILE A 219 11.44 6.64 -4.48
CA ILE A 219 12.82 6.89 -4.95
C ILE A 219 13.47 7.94 -4.06
N SER A 220 14.73 7.69 -3.68
CA SER A 220 15.50 8.65 -2.88
C SER A 220 17.00 8.60 -3.22
N ASN A 221 17.43 9.54 -4.08
CA ASN A 221 18.83 9.73 -4.52
C ASN A 221 19.83 10.05 -3.39
N VAL A 222 19.40 10.30 -2.16
CA VAL A 222 20.32 10.70 -1.08
C VAL A 222 20.45 9.61 -0.03
N MET A 223 19.61 8.57 -0.08
CA MET A 223 19.62 7.54 0.96
C MET A 223 20.53 6.35 0.63
N GLN A 224 21.21 6.36 -0.51
CA GLN A 224 22.30 5.41 -0.75
C GLN A 224 23.50 5.77 0.15
N PRO A 225 24.19 4.80 0.77
CA PRO A 225 25.27 5.09 1.71
C PRO A 225 26.36 5.99 1.14
N ASN A 226 26.81 5.72 -0.08
CA ASN A 226 27.88 6.48 -0.74
C ASN A 226 27.41 7.92 -1.05
N GLN A 227 26.22 8.08 -1.63
CA GLN A 227 25.63 9.39 -1.92
C GLN A 227 25.42 10.20 -0.63
N MET A 228 24.87 9.59 0.43
CA MET A 228 24.67 10.25 1.72
C MET A 228 26.01 10.73 2.32
N GLN A 229 27.03 9.86 2.34
CA GLN A 229 28.34 10.20 2.89
C GLN A 229 28.99 11.35 2.12
N SER A 230 28.92 11.33 0.78
CA SER A 230 29.46 12.39 -0.05
C SER A 230 28.72 13.72 0.14
N VAL A 231 27.39 13.69 0.25
CA VAL A 231 26.59 14.89 0.57
C VAL A 231 26.96 15.43 1.95
N LEU A 232 27.06 14.57 2.97
CA LEU A 232 27.47 14.98 4.32
C LEU A 232 28.88 15.57 4.34
N ALA A 233 29.82 14.98 3.61
CA ALA A 233 31.19 15.50 3.50
C ALA A 233 31.21 16.88 2.83
N ALA A 234 30.47 17.06 1.73
CA ALA A 234 30.37 18.35 1.04
C ALA A 234 29.74 19.43 1.93
N VAL A 235 28.67 19.10 2.66
CA VAL A 235 28.02 20.01 3.63
C VAL A 235 28.99 20.37 4.76
N LYS A 236 29.69 19.38 5.34
CA LYS A 236 30.67 19.63 6.41
C LYS A 236 31.79 20.56 5.95
N GLN A 237 32.34 20.32 4.76
CA GLN A 237 33.36 21.19 4.19
C GLN A 237 32.82 22.62 3.94
N GLY A 238 31.59 22.75 3.44
CA GLY A 238 30.92 24.04 3.26
C GLY A 238 30.78 24.82 4.55
N VAL A 239 30.41 24.15 5.64
CA VAL A 239 30.30 24.75 6.98
C VAL A 239 31.67 25.17 7.53
N GLU A 240 32.71 24.35 7.35
CA GLU A 240 34.05 24.60 7.91
C GLU A 240 34.83 25.66 7.12
N THR A 241 34.69 25.69 5.79
CA THR A 241 35.51 26.53 4.91
C THR A 241 34.77 27.72 4.30
N GLY A 242 33.43 27.74 4.38
CA GLY A 242 32.59 28.70 3.66
C GLY A 242 32.50 28.42 2.15
N SER A 243 33.04 27.30 1.67
CA SER A 243 33.06 26.92 0.25
C SER A 243 32.54 25.48 0.07
N CYS A 244 31.63 25.29 -0.88
CA CYS A 244 31.09 23.97 -1.21
C CYS A 244 31.92 23.31 -2.31
N SER A 245 32.44 22.11 -2.06
CA SER A 245 32.96 21.27 -3.14
C SER A 245 31.81 20.68 -3.96
N PRO A 246 31.98 20.53 -5.28
CA PRO A 246 31.02 19.80 -6.10
C PRO A 246 30.94 18.33 -5.65
N LEU A 247 29.76 17.71 -5.83
CA LEU A 247 29.61 16.27 -5.68
C LEU A 247 30.37 15.55 -6.81
N SER A 248 30.87 14.35 -6.53
CA SER A 248 31.50 13.52 -7.57
C SER A 248 30.49 13.21 -8.68
N ASP A 249 30.90 13.35 -9.94
CA ASP A 249 30.07 13.03 -11.11
C ASP A 249 29.60 11.56 -11.11
N GLU A 250 30.38 10.66 -10.50
CA GLU A 250 30.01 9.24 -10.34
C GLU A 250 28.74 9.05 -9.50
N LEU A 251 28.44 9.97 -8.58
CA LEU A 251 27.24 9.90 -7.72
C LEU A 251 25.98 10.33 -8.46
N LEU A 252 26.16 11.08 -9.55
CA LEU A 252 25.11 11.60 -10.42
C LEU A 252 24.90 10.71 -11.65
N ASP A 253 25.47 9.50 -11.62
CA ASP A 253 25.33 8.53 -12.70
C ASP A 253 23.87 8.11 -12.87
N SER A 254 23.32 8.47 -14.02
CA SER A 254 21.94 8.20 -14.42
C SER A 254 21.85 7.10 -15.49
N THR A 255 22.93 6.31 -15.64
CA THR A 255 22.93 5.11 -16.47
C THR A 255 21.96 4.06 -15.93
N ASP A 256 21.43 3.26 -16.85
CA ASP A 256 20.57 2.14 -16.51
C ASP A 256 21.39 1.05 -15.81
N GLN A 257 20.80 0.45 -14.77
CA GLN A 257 21.44 -0.47 -13.83
C GLN A 257 20.60 -1.75 -13.72
N PRO A 258 21.21 -2.90 -13.34
CA PRO A 258 20.48 -4.15 -13.10
C PRO A 258 19.69 -4.14 -11.77
N HIS A 259 19.68 -3.01 -11.08
CA HIS A 259 19.28 -2.93 -9.69
C HIS A 259 18.77 -1.54 -9.33
N ILE A 260 18.13 -1.45 -8.17
CA ILE A 260 17.68 -0.21 -7.58
C ILE A 260 17.83 -0.24 -6.07
N HIS A 261 18.28 0.88 -5.51
CA HIS A 261 18.38 1.08 -4.07
C HIS A 261 17.05 1.55 -3.50
N MET A 262 16.60 0.87 -2.44
CA MET A 262 15.39 1.22 -1.70
C MET A 262 15.73 1.45 -0.24
N THR A 263 15.03 2.40 0.36
CA THR A 263 15.22 2.74 1.76
C THR A 263 13.96 2.46 2.56
N LEU A 264 14.16 1.90 3.73
CA LEU A 264 13.09 1.53 4.64
C LEU A 264 13.38 2.04 6.04
N LYS A 265 12.41 2.77 6.59
CA LYS A 265 12.40 3.20 7.98
C LYS A 265 11.57 2.24 8.81
N ASN A 266 12.19 1.69 9.85
CA ASN A 266 11.51 0.85 10.81
C ASN A 266 10.86 1.70 11.91
N TYR A 267 9.53 1.84 11.86
CA TYR A 267 8.75 2.60 12.83
C TYR A 267 8.35 1.78 14.08
N SER A 268 8.58 0.48 14.09
CA SER A 268 8.09 -0.44 15.13
C SER A 268 9.16 -1.43 15.56
N SER A 269 9.14 -1.82 16.83
CA SER A 269 9.93 -2.95 17.34
C SER A 269 9.35 -4.33 16.96
N ALA A 270 8.17 -4.38 16.33
CA ALA A 270 7.52 -5.63 15.96
C ALA A 270 8.27 -6.33 14.80
N SER A 271 8.73 -7.56 15.05
CA SER A 271 9.61 -8.35 14.17
C SER A 271 8.93 -8.95 12.93
N ASN A 272 7.59 -8.91 12.83
CA ASN A 272 6.87 -9.83 11.93
C ASN A 272 6.47 -9.24 10.56
N GLY A 273 6.97 -8.06 10.19
CA GLY A 273 6.74 -7.45 8.87
C GLY A 273 7.99 -7.43 8.00
N LEU A 274 7.88 -7.10 6.71
CA LEU A 274 9.04 -6.97 5.81
C LEU A 274 10.11 -6.02 6.36
N SER A 275 9.69 -4.92 7.01
CA SER A 275 10.62 -4.05 7.74
C SER A 275 11.27 -4.75 8.92
N GLY A 276 10.51 -5.49 9.72
CA GLY A 276 11.06 -6.33 10.77
C GLY A 276 12.10 -7.30 10.20
N MET A 277 11.75 -8.03 9.13
CA MET A 277 12.61 -9.00 8.46
C MET A 277 13.89 -8.38 7.90
N ILE A 278 13.82 -7.27 7.17
CA ILE A 278 15.02 -6.57 6.65
C ILE A 278 15.91 -6.06 7.81
N PHE A 279 15.31 -5.69 8.93
CA PHE A 279 16.05 -5.23 10.10
C PHE A 279 16.60 -6.37 10.96
N SER A 280 15.89 -7.48 11.07
CA SER A 280 16.22 -8.67 11.88
C SER A 280 17.05 -9.70 11.12
N ALA A 281 17.07 -9.65 9.79
CA ALA A 281 17.80 -10.60 8.96
C ALA A 281 19.30 -10.39 9.15
N THR A 282 19.87 -11.23 10.00
CA THR A 282 21.21 -11.77 9.87
C THR A 282 21.25 -12.91 8.83
N ALA A 283 20.10 -13.29 8.23
CA ALA A 283 19.95 -14.53 7.45
C ALA A 283 19.22 -14.32 6.11
N GLN A 284 19.87 -14.80 5.05
CA GLN A 284 19.44 -14.82 3.64
C GLN A 284 17.99 -15.29 3.49
N THR A 285 17.06 -14.37 3.29
CA THR A 285 15.70 -14.72 2.80
C THR A 285 15.61 -14.26 1.34
N GLN A 286 15.34 -15.19 0.42
CA GLN A 286 15.03 -14.84 -0.97
C GLN A 286 13.63 -14.24 -1.02
N PHE A 287 13.50 -13.16 -1.77
CA PHE A 287 12.23 -12.57 -2.19
C PHE A 287 12.25 -12.62 -3.71
N GLN A 288 11.16 -13.06 -4.34
CA GLN A 288 10.94 -13.00 -5.79
C GLN A 288 9.98 -11.87 -6.09
#